data_AF-W4PBE9-F1
#
_entry.id   AF-W4PBE9-F1
#
_cell.length_a   1.000
_cell.length_b   1.000
_cell.length_c   1.000
_cell.angle_alpha   90.00
_cell.angle_beta   90.00
_cell.angle_gamma   90.00
#
_symmetry.space_group_name_H-M   'P 1'
#
loop_
_entity.id
_entity.type
_entity.pdbx_description
1 polymer ?
#
loop_
_entity_poly.entity_id
_entity_poly.type
_entity_poly.pdbx_seq_one_letter_code
_entity_poly.pdbx_strand_id
1 'polypeptide(L)'
;MLSKYKLNQLYFKDTQFANLMTRRIFNVLLIANPYDAFMLEDDGRIDEKIFNEYTSLSLRYPPRFSQVSTEEEAWELLEKMPFDLVICMPGTGDNDSFDIGRHIKAKYNHIPIVILTPFSHGITKRIINEDLSAFEYVFCWLGNTDLLVSIIKLMEDKMNLEHDVNEVGVQLILLVEDGIRFYSSILPNLYKFVLKQSQEVSTEALNAHQRTLRMRGRPKIILARTYQEAVELYRKYRNNILGVITDVRFPKVERGGKDELAGIKLCAEIRKNDPFVPLIVQSSESENALYAAKYGASFIDKNSKKMDVDLRRIVSENFGFGDFVFRNPDTGEEIARVRNLKELQNILFAVPAESFLYHISRNHVSRWLYSRAMFPVAEFLRPITWNSLQDVDAHRKIIFEAIVKYRKMKNQGVVAVFKRDRFDRYSNFARIGDGSLGGKGRGLAFIDNMVKIHPNSRSSRMPP
;
A
#
# COMPACT_ATOMS: atom_id res chain seq x y z
N MET A 1 0.53 0.63 37.10
CA MET A 1 0.06 1.01 35.75
C MET A 1 0.18 -0.12 34.70
N LEU A 2 1.22 -0.96 34.72
CA LEU A 2 1.33 -2.15 33.83
C LEU A 2 0.14 -3.13 33.92
N SER A 3 -0.59 -3.17 35.04
CA SER A 3 -1.77 -4.04 35.21
C SER A 3 -2.93 -3.72 34.26
N LYS A 4 -3.03 -2.48 33.75
CA LYS A 4 -4.06 -2.07 32.79
C LYS A 4 -3.90 -2.77 31.42
N TYR A 5 -2.68 -3.15 31.06
CA TYR A 5 -2.37 -3.75 29.75
C TYR A 5 -2.30 -5.28 29.76
N LYS A 6 -2.66 -5.94 30.89
CA LYS A 6 -2.70 -7.40 31.11
C LYS A 6 -1.81 -8.20 30.14
N LEU A 7 -0.51 -7.90 30.15
CA LEU A 7 0.44 -8.46 29.18
C LEU A 7 0.44 -9.99 29.19
N ASN A 8 0.19 -10.63 30.34
CA ASN A 8 0.07 -12.08 30.47
C ASN A 8 -1.12 -12.69 29.70
N GLN A 9 -2.16 -11.91 29.41
CA GLN A 9 -3.36 -12.34 28.65
C GLN A 9 -3.32 -11.93 27.18
N LEU A 10 -2.27 -11.23 26.73
CA LEU A 10 -2.10 -10.85 25.32
C LEU A 10 -2.01 -12.11 24.43
N TYR A 11 -3.02 -12.34 23.60
CA TYR A 11 -3.06 -13.41 22.61
C TYR A 11 -3.26 -12.78 21.22
N PHE A 12 -2.29 -12.97 20.34
CA PHE A 12 -2.42 -12.53 18.95
C PHE A 12 -3.11 -13.63 18.14
N LYS A 13 -4.00 -13.22 17.24
CA LYS A 13 -4.51 -14.09 16.18
C LYS A 13 -3.62 -13.90 14.95
N ASP A 14 -3.39 -15.00 14.23
CA ASP A 14 -2.63 -14.96 12.99
C ASP A 14 -3.41 -14.17 11.92
N THR A 15 -2.70 -13.40 11.10
CA THR A 15 -3.32 -12.57 10.08
C THR A 15 -3.78 -13.44 8.92
N GLN A 16 -5.06 -13.37 8.56
CA GLN A 16 -5.62 -14.13 7.45
C GLN A 16 -5.33 -13.45 6.10
N PHE A 17 -4.05 -13.39 5.72
CA PHE A 17 -3.61 -12.81 4.44
C PHE A 17 -4.26 -13.46 3.20
N ALA A 18 -4.76 -14.68 3.33
CA ALA A 18 -5.51 -15.37 2.28
C ALA A 18 -6.82 -14.65 1.92
N ASN A 19 -7.43 -13.96 2.89
CA ASN A 19 -8.70 -13.23 2.73
C ASN A 19 -8.49 -11.81 2.17
N LEU A 20 -7.25 -11.39 1.92
CA LEU A 20 -6.94 -10.08 1.36
C LEU A 20 -6.81 -10.13 -0.15
N MET A 21 -7.08 -8.99 -0.78
CA MET A 21 -6.97 -8.82 -2.24
C MET A 21 -7.70 -9.94 -3.00
N THR A 22 -8.94 -10.19 -2.60
CA THR A 22 -9.81 -11.24 -3.15
C THR A 22 -10.34 -10.88 -4.53
N ARG A 23 -10.47 -9.57 -4.83
CA ARG A 23 -10.80 -9.06 -6.16
C ARG A 23 -9.54 -8.75 -6.94
N ARG A 24 -9.46 -9.23 -8.17
CA ARG A 24 -8.30 -9.10 -9.07
C ARG A 24 -8.77 -8.79 -10.47
N ILE A 25 -7.91 -8.11 -11.23
CA ILE A 25 -8.13 -7.85 -12.64
C ILE A 25 -7.35 -8.89 -13.43
N PHE A 26 -8.06 -9.74 -14.16
CA PHE A 26 -7.50 -10.81 -14.97
C PHE A 26 -7.68 -10.56 -16.47
N ASN A 27 -8.81 -9.99 -16.88
CA ASN A 27 -9.08 -9.69 -18.28
C ASN A 27 -9.34 -8.18 -18.44
N VAL A 28 -8.56 -7.55 -19.31
CA VAL A 28 -8.65 -6.12 -19.63
C VAL A 28 -9.10 -5.96 -21.07
N LEU A 29 -10.21 -5.24 -21.29
CA LEU A 29 -10.63 -4.84 -22.62
C LEU A 29 -9.99 -3.50 -22.96
N LEU A 30 -9.16 -3.46 -23.99
CA LEU A 30 -8.53 -2.25 -24.50
C LEU A 30 -9.23 -1.82 -25.78
N ILE A 31 -9.88 -0.67 -25.73
CA ILE A 31 -10.61 -0.08 -26.87
C ILE A 31 -9.73 1.05 -27.40
N ALA A 32 -9.08 0.80 -28.53
CA ALA A 32 -8.13 1.73 -29.12
C ALA A 32 -8.22 1.65 -30.65
N ASN A 33 -8.12 2.79 -31.33
CA ASN A 33 -8.01 2.78 -32.78
C ASN A 33 -6.70 2.08 -33.21
N PRO A 34 -6.58 1.64 -34.48
CA PRO A 34 -5.39 0.92 -34.94
C PRO A 34 -4.05 1.65 -34.73
N TYR A 35 -4.05 2.99 -34.77
CA TYR A 35 -2.85 3.79 -34.56
C TYR A 35 -2.43 3.81 -33.08
N ASP A 36 -3.36 4.04 -32.16
CA ASP A 36 -3.10 4.05 -30.72
C ASP A 36 -2.72 2.64 -30.21
N ALA A 37 -3.37 1.60 -30.73
CA ALA A 37 -3.00 0.22 -30.48
C ALA A 37 -1.56 -0.07 -30.94
N PHE A 38 -1.21 0.35 -32.17
CA PHE A 38 0.15 0.24 -32.69
C PHE A 38 1.16 1.02 -31.83
N MET A 39 0.85 2.24 -31.39
CA MET A 39 1.73 3.02 -30.51
C MET A 39 2.00 2.31 -29.18
N LEU A 40 0.99 1.69 -28.57
CA LEU A 40 1.19 0.90 -27.35
C LEU A 40 2.04 -0.35 -27.59
N GLU A 41 1.89 -1.01 -28.75
CA GLU A 41 2.69 -2.17 -29.12
C GLU A 41 4.14 -1.80 -29.44
N ASP A 42 4.38 -0.70 -30.15
CA ASP A 42 5.72 -0.21 -30.50
C ASP A 42 6.47 0.30 -29.26
N ASP A 43 5.78 1.04 -28.39
CA ASP A 43 6.32 1.46 -27.09
C ASP A 43 6.63 0.26 -26.17
N GLY A 44 6.12 -0.94 -26.48
CA GLY A 44 6.91 -2.16 -26.31
C GLY A 44 6.15 -3.40 -25.84
N ARG A 45 5.46 -4.07 -26.76
CA ARG A 45 4.86 -5.41 -26.58
C ARG A 45 4.20 -5.55 -25.21
N ILE A 46 3.05 -4.90 -25.06
CA ILE A 46 2.32 -4.73 -23.78
C ILE A 46 2.29 -6.03 -22.96
N ASP A 47 1.92 -7.15 -23.58
CA ASP A 47 1.80 -8.45 -22.90
C ASP A 47 3.14 -8.92 -22.31
N GLU A 48 4.23 -8.80 -23.07
CA GLU A 48 5.58 -9.19 -22.65
C GLU A 48 6.09 -8.29 -21.51
N LYS A 49 5.90 -6.98 -21.61
CA LYS A 49 6.32 -6.05 -20.56
C LYS A 49 5.51 -6.20 -19.28
N ILE A 50 4.19 -6.40 -19.38
CA ILE A 50 3.36 -6.64 -18.20
C ILE A 50 3.75 -7.96 -17.54
N PHE A 51 3.99 -9.02 -18.32
CA PHE A 51 4.50 -10.28 -17.80
C PHE A 51 5.84 -10.12 -17.07
N ASN A 52 6.79 -9.40 -17.68
CA ASN A 52 8.11 -9.15 -17.11
C ASN A 52 8.03 -8.32 -15.82
N GLU A 53 7.20 -7.27 -15.77
CA GLU A 53 7.05 -6.43 -14.58
C GLU A 53 6.33 -7.19 -13.45
N TYR A 54 5.32 -8.00 -13.76
CA TYR A 54 4.72 -8.88 -12.76
C TYR A 54 5.73 -9.89 -12.21
N THR A 55 6.55 -10.48 -13.07
CA THR A 55 7.57 -11.45 -12.69
C THR A 55 8.65 -10.81 -11.81
N SER A 56 9.15 -9.62 -12.18
CA SER A 56 10.19 -8.88 -11.43
C SER A 56 9.71 -8.53 -10.02
N LEU A 57 8.44 -8.16 -9.87
CA LEU A 57 7.79 -7.83 -8.61
C LEU A 57 7.25 -9.06 -7.85
N SER A 58 7.47 -10.28 -8.36
CA SER A 58 6.95 -11.54 -7.81
C SER A 58 5.42 -11.54 -7.63
N LEU A 59 4.72 -10.84 -8.51
CA LEU A 59 3.27 -10.87 -8.63
C LEU A 59 2.85 -12.12 -9.40
N ARG A 60 1.63 -12.58 -9.15
CA ARG A 60 1.03 -13.73 -9.85
C ARG A 60 -0.12 -13.25 -10.71
N TYR A 61 -0.41 -14.03 -11.75
CA TYR A 61 -1.53 -13.82 -12.66
C TYR A 61 -1.46 -12.45 -13.36
N PRO A 62 -0.49 -12.25 -14.28
CA PRO A 62 -0.52 -11.09 -15.15
C PRO A 62 -1.84 -11.05 -15.93
N PRO A 63 -2.49 -9.87 -16.05
CA PRO A 63 -3.74 -9.74 -16.76
C PRO A 63 -3.53 -9.96 -18.26
N ARG A 64 -4.56 -10.45 -18.91
CA ARG A 64 -4.62 -10.62 -20.36
C ARG A 64 -5.34 -9.44 -20.97
N PHE A 65 -4.80 -8.92 -22.07
CA PHE A 65 -5.39 -7.83 -22.82
C PHE A 65 -6.14 -8.39 -24.03
N SER A 66 -7.34 -7.88 -24.27
CA SER A 66 -8.07 -8.07 -25.52
C SER A 66 -8.26 -6.71 -26.15
N GLN A 67 -7.78 -6.56 -27.39
CA GLN A 67 -7.80 -5.28 -28.10
C GLN A 67 -8.93 -5.28 -29.13
N VAL A 68 -9.67 -4.19 -29.19
CA VAL A 68 -10.74 -3.94 -30.17
C VAL A 68 -10.66 -2.52 -30.70
N SER A 69 -11.06 -2.32 -31.95
CA SER A 69 -11.03 -1.02 -32.62
C SER A 69 -12.41 -0.38 -32.78
N THR A 70 -13.50 -1.15 -32.68
CA THR A 70 -14.86 -0.63 -32.86
C THR A 70 -15.80 -0.98 -31.70
N GLU A 71 -16.95 -0.30 -31.65
CA GLU A 71 -18.00 -0.58 -30.68
C GLU A 71 -18.57 -2.00 -30.83
N GLU A 72 -18.80 -2.43 -32.08
CA GLU A 72 -19.37 -3.74 -32.38
C GLU A 72 -18.45 -4.88 -31.91
N GLU A 73 -17.14 -4.75 -32.15
CA GLU A 73 -16.14 -5.70 -31.66
C GLU A 73 -16.10 -5.74 -30.12
N ALA A 74 -16.20 -4.57 -29.48
CA ALA A 74 -16.25 -4.48 -28.03
C ALA A 74 -17.46 -5.22 -27.46
N TRP A 75 -18.65 -5.03 -28.06
CA TRP A 75 -19.86 -5.74 -27.66
C TRP A 75 -19.76 -7.25 -27.88
N GLU A 76 -19.25 -7.66 -29.03
CA GLU A 76 -19.07 -9.08 -29.34
C GLU A 76 -18.18 -9.78 -28.29
N LEU A 77 -17.08 -9.15 -27.86
CA LEU A 77 -16.21 -9.71 -26.82
C LEU A 77 -16.85 -9.67 -25.43
N LEU A 78 -17.53 -8.57 -25.07
CA LEU A 78 -18.22 -8.44 -23.78
C LEU A 78 -19.33 -9.49 -23.60
N GLU A 79 -19.95 -9.96 -24.68
CA GLU A 79 -20.94 -11.03 -24.65
C GLU A 79 -20.30 -12.43 -24.58
N LYS A 80 -19.10 -12.60 -25.12
CA LYS A 80 -18.38 -13.89 -25.14
C LYS A 80 -17.63 -14.20 -23.84
N MET A 81 -17.09 -13.19 -23.17
CA MET A 81 -16.26 -13.40 -21.98
C MET A 81 -16.31 -12.24 -20.97
N PRO A 82 -16.07 -12.51 -19.67
CA PRO A 82 -16.06 -11.47 -18.66
C PRO A 82 -14.79 -10.63 -18.68
N PHE A 83 -14.95 -9.32 -18.48
CA PHE A 83 -13.87 -8.36 -18.31
C PHE A 83 -13.92 -7.71 -16.92
N ASP A 84 -12.74 -7.46 -16.35
CA ASP A 84 -12.59 -6.88 -15.01
C ASP A 84 -12.26 -5.38 -15.07
N LEU A 85 -11.79 -4.89 -16.22
CA LEU A 85 -11.42 -3.50 -16.48
C LEU A 85 -11.58 -3.20 -17.97
N VAL A 86 -12.10 -2.01 -18.29
CA VAL A 86 -12.06 -1.44 -19.64
C VAL A 86 -11.15 -0.22 -19.67
N ILE A 87 -10.26 -0.18 -20.65
CA ILE A 87 -9.40 0.98 -20.94
C ILE A 87 -9.81 1.53 -22.30
N CYS A 88 -10.35 2.75 -22.31
CA CYS A 88 -10.70 3.46 -23.54
C CYS A 88 -9.57 4.41 -23.94
N MET A 89 -9.12 4.34 -25.19
CA MET A 89 -8.14 5.24 -25.78
C MET A 89 -8.80 6.12 -26.84
N PRO A 90 -9.29 7.31 -26.46
CA PRO A 90 -9.86 8.23 -27.42
C PRO A 90 -8.77 8.80 -28.32
N GLY A 91 -8.95 8.60 -29.63
CA GLY A 91 -8.11 9.18 -30.67
C GLY A 91 -8.38 10.67 -30.91
N THR A 92 -7.64 11.24 -31.85
CA THR A 92 -7.82 12.62 -32.31
C THR A 92 -8.99 12.79 -33.29
N GLY A 93 -9.50 11.70 -33.87
CA GLY A 93 -10.68 11.66 -34.75
C GLY A 93 -11.87 10.96 -34.08
N ASP A 94 -13.05 11.56 -34.24
CA ASP A 94 -14.39 11.18 -33.76
C ASP A 94 -14.55 10.68 -32.31
N ASN A 95 -15.80 10.66 -31.84
CA ASN A 95 -16.22 10.66 -30.43
C ASN A 95 -16.35 9.25 -29.83
N ASP A 96 -16.07 8.24 -30.65
CA ASP A 96 -16.51 6.86 -30.44
C ASP A 96 -16.00 6.28 -29.13
N SER A 97 -14.73 6.47 -28.75
CA SER A 97 -14.21 5.79 -27.54
C SER A 97 -14.81 6.29 -26.22
N PHE A 98 -15.23 7.57 -26.16
CA PHE A 98 -15.92 8.10 -24.97
C PHE A 98 -17.37 7.58 -24.92
N ASP A 99 -18.05 7.59 -26.08
CA ASP A 99 -19.42 7.10 -26.22
C ASP A 99 -19.50 5.59 -25.93
N ILE A 100 -18.60 4.79 -26.50
CA ILE A 100 -18.46 3.35 -26.22
C ILE A 100 -18.27 3.11 -24.72
N GLY A 101 -17.38 3.86 -24.07
CA GLY A 101 -17.17 3.76 -22.63
C GLY A 101 -18.46 4.01 -21.82
N ARG A 102 -19.24 5.03 -22.20
CA ARG A 102 -20.54 5.33 -21.57
C ARG A 102 -21.57 4.23 -21.82
N HIS A 103 -21.69 3.74 -23.05
CA HIS A 103 -22.64 2.68 -23.39
C HIS A 103 -22.31 1.38 -22.63
N ILE A 104 -21.02 1.03 -22.55
CA ILE A 104 -20.56 -0.11 -21.73
C ILE A 104 -20.89 0.13 -20.27
N LYS A 105 -20.64 1.32 -19.70
CA LYS A 105 -20.97 1.62 -18.30
C LYS A 105 -22.46 1.50 -18.01
N ALA A 106 -23.31 1.93 -18.94
CA ALA A 106 -24.76 1.84 -18.81
C ALA A 106 -25.25 0.39 -18.71
N LYS A 107 -24.68 -0.54 -19.50
CA LYS A 107 -25.03 -1.97 -19.46
C LYS A 107 -24.28 -2.76 -18.38
N TYR A 108 -23.02 -2.40 -18.12
CA TYR A 108 -22.09 -3.08 -17.22
C TYR A 108 -21.54 -2.14 -16.14
N ASN A 109 -22.42 -1.57 -15.33
CA ASN A 109 -22.07 -0.57 -14.31
C ASN A 109 -20.98 -1.02 -13.31
N HIS A 110 -20.85 -2.33 -13.07
CA HIS A 110 -19.88 -2.89 -12.13
C HIS A 110 -18.44 -2.92 -12.67
N ILE A 111 -18.25 -2.82 -13.99
CA ILE A 111 -16.91 -2.84 -14.59
C ILE A 111 -16.31 -1.44 -14.44
N PRO A 112 -15.12 -1.28 -13.83
CA PRO A 112 -14.40 -0.02 -13.83
C PRO A 112 -13.96 0.30 -15.26
N ILE A 113 -14.14 1.56 -15.67
CA ILE A 113 -13.73 2.05 -16.98
C ILE A 113 -12.79 3.23 -16.76
N VAL A 114 -11.65 3.23 -17.45
CA VAL A 114 -10.67 4.32 -17.39
C VAL A 114 -10.37 4.82 -18.79
N ILE A 115 -9.98 6.08 -18.90
CA ILE A 115 -9.45 6.64 -20.15
C ILE A 115 -7.94 6.59 -20.10
N LEU A 116 -7.29 6.22 -21.20
CA LEU A 116 -5.85 6.34 -21.38
C LEU A 116 -5.59 7.05 -22.71
N THR A 117 -5.00 8.24 -22.67
CA THR A 117 -4.89 9.04 -23.90
C THR A 117 -3.56 9.77 -23.99
N PRO A 118 -2.94 9.88 -25.18
CA PRO A 118 -1.80 10.75 -25.37
C PRO A 118 -2.27 12.21 -25.25
N PHE A 119 -1.66 13.00 -24.36
CA PHE A 119 -2.06 14.40 -24.22
C PHE A 119 -1.60 15.25 -25.41
N SER A 120 -2.47 15.40 -26.39
CA SER A 120 -2.41 16.48 -27.38
C SER A 120 -3.23 17.69 -26.93
N HIS A 121 -2.95 18.86 -27.52
CA HIS A 121 -3.74 20.08 -27.26
C HIS A 121 -5.24 19.90 -27.60
N GLY A 122 -5.56 19.11 -28.63
CA GLY A 122 -6.93 18.81 -29.03
C GLY A 122 -7.67 17.95 -28.01
N ILE A 123 -7.04 16.86 -27.56
CA ILE A 123 -7.61 15.93 -26.57
C ILE A 123 -7.84 16.61 -25.23
N THR A 124 -6.91 17.48 -24.79
CA THR A 124 -7.05 18.21 -23.52
C THR A 124 -8.29 19.11 -23.52
N LYS A 125 -8.52 19.85 -24.62
CA LYS A 125 -9.74 20.67 -24.77
C LYS A 125 -11.01 19.82 -24.79
N ARG A 126 -10.94 18.63 -25.40
CA ARG A 126 -12.06 17.70 -25.47
C ARG A 126 -12.45 17.19 -24.08
N ILE A 127 -11.47 16.70 -23.31
CA ILE A 127 -11.66 16.21 -21.92
C ILE A 127 -12.35 17.25 -21.04
N ILE A 128 -12.03 18.54 -21.20
CA ILE A 128 -12.62 19.63 -20.39
C ILE A 128 -14.13 19.76 -20.62
N ASN A 129 -14.61 19.48 -21.83
CA ASN A 129 -16.01 19.62 -22.21
C ASN A 129 -16.77 18.29 -22.22
N GLU A 130 -16.09 17.18 -21.92
CA GLU A 130 -16.66 15.83 -21.99
C GLU A 130 -17.33 15.44 -20.67
N ASP A 131 -18.41 14.66 -20.74
CA ASP A 131 -18.95 14.00 -19.54
C ASP A 131 -18.09 12.80 -19.16
N LEU A 132 -17.32 12.96 -18.08
CA LEU A 132 -16.41 11.95 -17.55
C LEU A 132 -17.03 11.10 -16.43
N SER A 133 -18.32 11.26 -16.13
CA SER A 133 -18.98 10.58 -15.00
C SER A 133 -18.96 9.06 -15.07
N ALA A 134 -18.91 8.49 -16.29
CA ALA A 134 -18.81 7.05 -16.52
C ALA A 134 -17.42 6.46 -16.21
N PHE A 135 -16.40 7.31 -16.08
CA PHE A 135 -15.00 6.90 -15.98
C PHE A 135 -14.44 7.11 -14.58
N GLU A 136 -13.72 6.12 -14.08
CA GLU A 136 -13.08 6.16 -12.78
C GLU A 136 -11.97 7.22 -12.75
N TYR A 137 -11.09 7.19 -13.77
CA TYR A 137 -9.97 8.11 -13.93
C TYR A 137 -9.61 8.30 -15.40
N VAL A 138 -8.91 9.39 -15.68
CA VAL A 138 -8.31 9.69 -17.00
C VAL A 138 -6.80 9.62 -16.85
N PHE A 139 -6.08 8.91 -17.70
CA PHE A 139 -4.62 8.81 -17.63
C PHE A 139 -3.98 9.39 -18.88
N CYS A 140 -2.80 9.99 -18.70
CA CYS A 140 -1.94 10.40 -19.80
C CYS A 140 -1.00 9.26 -20.15
N TRP A 141 -1.04 8.75 -21.38
CA TRP A 141 0.03 7.88 -21.87
C TRP A 141 1.32 8.70 -22.01
N LEU A 142 2.40 8.22 -21.40
CA LEU A 142 3.71 8.88 -21.39
C LEU A 142 4.81 7.98 -21.99
N GLY A 143 4.43 6.97 -22.79
CA GLY A 143 5.38 5.96 -23.31
C GLY A 143 5.91 5.01 -22.24
N ASN A 144 5.23 4.89 -21.09
CA ASN A 144 5.66 4.07 -19.96
C ASN A 144 4.65 2.96 -19.66
N THR A 145 5.00 1.72 -19.97
CA THR A 145 4.16 0.54 -19.70
C THR A 145 3.91 0.27 -18.21
N ASP A 146 4.78 0.75 -17.31
CA ASP A 146 4.55 0.64 -15.85
C ASP A 146 3.28 1.41 -15.42
N LEU A 147 2.77 2.33 -16.26
CA LEU A 147 1.49 2.98 -16.07
C LEU A 147 0.32 2.00 -16.16
N LEU A 148 0.31 1.06 -17.13
CA LEU A 148 -0.77 0.07 -17.24
C LEU A 148 -0.84 -0.79 -15.98
N VAL A 149 0.32 -1.25 -15.49
CA VAL A 149 0.42 -1.98 -14.22
C VAL A 149 -0.14 -1.13 -13.07
N SER A 150 0.19 0.16 -13.03
CA SER A 150 -0.28 1.08 -12.00
C SER A 150 -1.78 1.33 -12.03
N ILE A 151 -2.38 1.46 -13.22
CA ILE A 151 -3.83 1.59 -13.43
C ILE A 151 -4.52 0.35 -12.86
N ILE A 152 -4.05 -0.84 -13.25
CA ILE A 152 -4.58 -2.12 -12.76
C ILE A 152 -4.47 -2.19 -11.24
N LYS A 153 -3.32 -1.86 -10.66
CA LYS A 153 -3.14 -1.91 -9.19
C LYS A 153 -3.96 -0.86 -8.46
N LEU A 154 -4.18 0.32 -9.05
CA LEU A 154 -5.07 1.34 -8.49
C LEU A 154 -6.52 0.89 -8.45
N MET A 155 -6.99 0.21 -9.51
CA MET A 155 -8.34 -0.33 -9.52
C MET A 155 -8.47 -1.47 -8.52
N GLU A 156 -7.51 -2.41 -8.49
CA GLU A 156 -7.50 -3.49 -7.49
C GLU A 156 -7.46 -2.95 -6.05
N ASP A 157 -6.64 -1.94 -5.78
CA ASP A 157 -6.54 -1.32 -4.45
C ASP A 157 -7.87 -0.67 -4.05
N LYS A 158 -8.54 0.06 -4.97
CA LYS A 158 -9.88 0.64 -4.73
C LYS A 158 -10.94 -0.44 -4.48
N MET A 159 -10.96 -1.51 -5.28
CA MET A 159 -11.94 -2.60 -5.17
C MET A 159 -11.84 -3.39 -3.85
N ASN A 160 -10.64 -3.46 -3.26
CA ASN A 160 -10.38 -4.25 -2.05
C ASN A 160 -10.23 -3.41 -0.78
N LEU A 161 -10.07 -2.08 -0.86
CA LEU A 161 -9.71 -1.22 0.27
C LEU A 161 -10.58 -1.46 1.51
N GLU A 162 -11.90 -1.36 1.35
CA GLU A 162 -12.83 -1.46 2.48
C GLU A 162 -12.77 -2.82 3.17
N HIS A 163 -12.79 -3.90 2.37
CA HIS A 163 -12.67 -5.27 2.87
C HIS A 163 -11.33 -5.49 3.58
N ASP A 164 -10.22 -5.16 2.92
CA ASP A 164 -8.87 -5.37 3.45
C ASP A 164 -8.60 -4.56 4.74
N VAL A 165 -9.14 -3.35 4.84
CA VAL A 165 -9.07 -2.52 6.06
C VAL A 165 -9.86 -3.16 7.19
N ASN A 166 -11.10 -3.59 6.93
CA ASN A 166 -11.98 -4.15 7.97
C ASN A 166 -11.53 -5.54 8.45
N GLU A 167 -10.97 -6.35 7.55
CA GLU A 167 -10.56 -7.73 7.85
C GLU A 167 -9.30 -7.79 8.71
N VAL A 168 -8.27 -6.99 8.41
CA VAL A 168 -6.96 -7.09 9.09
C VAL A 168 -6.27 -5.76 9.36
N GLY A 169 -6.92 -4.63 9.11
CA GLY A 169 -6.31 -3.32 9.33
C GLY A 169 -5.25 -2.92 8.29
N VAL A 170 -5.41 -3.34 7.02
CA VAL A 170 -4.53 -2.87 5.93
C VAL A 170 -4.45 -1.35 5.94
N GLN A 171 -3.25 -0.80 5.69
CA GLN A 171 -3.06 0.64 5.64
C GLN A 171 -3.25 1.18 4.22
N LEU A 172 -3.47 2.49 4.10
CA LEU A 172 -3.48 3.20 2.83
C LEU A 172 -2.53 4.40 2.82
N ILE A 173 -2.02 4.69 1.63
CA ILE A 173 -1.37 5.93 1.24
C ILE A 173 -2.40 6.73 0.47
N LEU A 174 -2.78 7.89 0.99
CA LEU A 174 -3.69 8.80 0.30
C LEU A 174 -2.85 9.73 -0.60
N LEU A 175 -3.04 9.61 -1.92
CA LEU A 175 -2.46 10.50 -2.92
C LEU A 175 -3.54 11.47 -3.38
N VAL A 176 -3.31 12.78 -3.24
CA VAL A 176 -4.23 13.83 -3.67
C VAL A 176 -3.59 14.62 -4.80
N GLU A 177 -4.07 14.42 -6.02
CA GLU A 177 -3.52 15.01 -7.23
C GLU A 177 -4.62 15.06 -8.31
N ASP A 178 -4.89 16.24 -8.84
CA ASP A 178 -5.88 16.45 -9.90
C ASP A 178 -5.24 16.57 -11.30
N GLY A 179 -3.94 16.88 -11.36
CA GLY A 179 -3.18 16.95 -12.59
C GLY A 179 -3.02 15.57 -13.23
N ILE A 180 -3.77 15.32 -14.30
CA ILE A 180 -3.78 14.03 -15.04
C ILE A 180 -2.36 13.59 -15.42
N ARG A 181 -1.55 14.49 -15.98
CA ARG A 181 -0.16 14.20 -16.34
C ARG A 181 0.70 13.87 -15.12
N PHE A 182 0.48 14.55 -13.99
CA PHE A 182 1.26 14.36 -12.77
C PHE A 182 0.99 13.01 -12.12
N TYR A 183 -0.27 12.64 -11.84
CA TYR A 183 -0.51 11.32 -11.25
C TYR A 183 -0.18 10.18 -12.21
N SER A 184 -0.35 10.37 -13.53
CA SER A 184 0.06 9.37 -14.52
C SER A 184 1.59 9.15 -14.53
N SER A 185 2.37 10.15 -14.14
CA SER A 185 3.82 10.05 -14.00
C SER A 185 4.25 9.49 -12.64
N ILE A 186 3.59 9.88 -11.54
CA ILE A 186 3.99 9.53 -10.17
C ILE A 186 3.57 8.10 -9.80
N LEU A 187 2.37 7.65 -10.22
CA LEU A 187 1.82 6.35 -9.83
C LEU A 187 2.75 5.16 -10.19
N PRO A 188 3.34 5.07 -11.40
CA PRO A 188 4.34 4.05 -11.74
C PRO A 188 5.46 3.94 -10.70
N ASN A 189 6.06 5.07 -10.37
CA ASN A 189 7.19 5.12 -9.44
C ASN A 189 6.78 4.72 -8.01
N LEU A 190 5.62 5.20 -7.57
CA LEU A 190 5.10 4.93 -6.23
C LEU A 190 4.67 3.46 -6.08
N TYR A 191 3.94 2.90 -7.03
CA TYR A 191 3.56 1.48 -7.01
C TYR A 191 4.77 0.57 -7.04
N LYS A 192 5.72 0.81 -7.95
CA LYS A 192 6.96 0.02 -8.04
C LYS A 192 7.72 0.06 -6.72
N PHE A 193 7.79 1.22 -6.06
CA PHE A 193 8.41 1.35 -4.73
C PHE A 193 7.68 0.52 -3.67
N VAL A 194 6.37 0.72 -3.50
CA VAL A 194 5.57 0.03 -2.47
C VAL A 194 5.59 -1.49 -2.67
N LEU A 195 5.47 -1.96 -3.92
CA LEU A 195 5.50 -3.38 -4.27
C LEU A 195 6.87 -3.99 -3.98
N LYS A 196 7.97 -3.30 -4.32
CA LYS A 196 9.33 -3.75 -4.01
C LYS A 196 9.58 -3.79 -2.49
N GLN A 197 9.14 -2.79 -1.75
CA GLN A 197 9.23 -2.79 -0.28
C GLN A 197 8.48 -3.97 0.34
N SER A 198 7.27 -4.25 -0.16
CA SER A 198 6.52 -5.44 0.25
C SER A 198 7.28 -6.73 -0.08
N GLN A 199 7.92 -6.81 -1.25
CA GLN A 199 8.71 -7.97 -1.69
C GLN A 199 9.92 -8.22 -0.79
N GLU A 200 10.65 -7.17 -0.41
CA GLU A 200 11.80 -7.23 0.49
C GLU A 200 11.38 -7.75 1.88
N VAL A 201 10.33 -7.17 2.46
CA VAL A 201 9.82 -7.55 3.79
C VAL A 201 9.23 -8.97 3.80
N SER A 202 8.63 -9.40 2.69
CA SER A 202 8.06 -10.75 2.56
C SER A 202 9.11 -11.85 2.72
N THR A 203 10.40 -11.57 2.47
CA THR A 203 11.50 -12.54 2.60
C THR A 203 11.71 -13.05 4.03
N GLU A 204 11.16 -12.35 5.03
CA GLU A 204 11.15 -12.77 6.43
C GLU A 204 10.06 -13.82 6.74
N ALA A 205 9.23 -14.22 5.76
CA ALA A 205 8.27 -15.31 5.94
C ALA A 205 8.98 -16.66 6.11
N LEU A 206 8.34 -17.59 6.83
CA LEU A 206 8.95 -18.89 7.18
C LEU A 206 9.01 -19.86 5.99
N ASN A 207 8.17 -19.64 4.98
CA ASN A 207 8.12 -20.42 3.74
C ASN A 207 7.60 -19.59 2.55
N ALA A 208 7.67 -20.16 1.33
CA ALA A 208 7.31 -19.48 0.08
C ALA A 208 5.80 -19.16 -0.04
N HIS A 209 4.93 -20.01 0.51
CA HIS A 209 3.48 -19.79 0.49
C HIS A 209 3.11 -18.55 1.33
N GLN A 210 3.60 -18.49 2.57
CA GLN A 210 3.42 -17.33 3.45
C GLN A 210 4.04 -16.05 2.88
N ARG A 211 5.19 -16.16 2.21
CA ARG A 211 5.81 -15.03 1.50
C ARG A 211 4.85 -14.41 0.49
N THR A 212 4.23 -15.24 -0.35
CA THR A 212 3.28 -14.80 -1.37
C THR A 212 2.05 -14.15 -0.75
N LEU A 213 1.47 -14.75 0.29
CA LEU A 213 0.28 -14.22 0.94
C LEU A 213 0.54 -12.88 1.63
N ARG A 214 1.68 -12.74 2.32
CA ARG A 214 2.04 -11.52 3.06
C ARG A 214 2.12 -10.28 2.16
N MET A 215 2.48 -10.44 0.88
CA MET A 215 2.47 -9.36 -0.12
C MET A 215 1.11 -8.68 -0.29
N ARG A 216 0.02 -9.38 0.06
CA ARG A 216 -1.35 -8.85 -0.03
C ARG A 216 -1.63 -7.81 1.06
N GLY A 217 -0.93 -7.88 2.19
CA GLY A 217 -1.01 -6.91 3.28
C GLY A 217 -0.24 -5.61 3.04
N ARG A 218 0.34 -5.41 1.84
CA ARG A 218 0.97 -4.14 1.49
C ARG A 218 -0.02 -2.97 1.66
N PRO A 219 0.47 -1.76 1.98
CA PRO A 219 -0.37 -0.57 1.95
C PRO A 219 -1.01 -0.35 0.58
N LYS A 220 -2.28 0.03 0.56
CA LYS A 220 -3.02 0.40 -0.66
C LYS A 220 -2.70 1.84 -1.05
N ILE A 221 -2.67 2.17 -2.33
CA ILE A 221 -2.60 3.57 -2.77
C ILE A 221 -3.99 3.98 -3.27
N ILE A 222 -4.53 5.08 -2.73
CA ILE A 222 -5.83 5.62 -3.12
C ILE A 222 -5.64 7.03 -3.64
N LEU A 223 -6.12 7.28 -4.85
CA LEU A 223 -6.07 8.57 -5.52
C LEU A 223 -7.36 9.35 -5.26
N ALA A 224 -7.22 10.59 -4.79
CA ALA A 224 -8.28 11.59 -4.74
C ALA A 224 -7.91 12.77 -5.63
N ARG A 225 -8.91 13.37 -6.30
CA ARG A 225 -8.73 14.51 -7.21
C ARG A 225 -9.31 15.81 -6.66
N THR A 226 -10.09 15.72 -5.58
CA THR A 226 -10.73 16.89 -4.97
C THR A 226 -10.55 16.91 -3.46
N TYR A 227 -10.74 18.08 -2.86
CA TYR A 227 -10.72 18.23 -1.40
C TYR A 227 -11.77 17.38 -0.70
N GLN A 228 -12.98 17.33 -1.25
CA GLN A 228 -14.08 16.55 -0.70
C GLN A 228 -13.74 15.05 -0.69
N GLU A 229 -13.32 14.50 -1.82
CA GLU A 229 -12.89 13.10 -1.92
C GLU A 229 -11.77 12.79 -0.90
N ALA A 230 -10.76 13.66 -0.80
CA ALA A 230 -9.63 13.47 0.10
C ALA A 230 -10.06 13.48 1.58
N VAL A 231 -10.92 14.42 1.98
CA VAL A 231 -11.42 14.53 3.37
C VAL A 231 -12.34 13.36 3.71
N GLU A 232 -13.21 12.93 2.80
CA GLU A 232 -14.08 11.77 3.00
C GLU A 232 -13.27 10.49 3.22
N LEU A 233 -12.29 10.24 2.35
CA LEU A 233 -11.37 9.10 2.47
C LEU A 233 -10.57 9.16 3.77
N TYR A 234 -10.01 10.34 4.11
CA TYR A 234 -9.28 10.53 5.36
C TYR A 234 -10.17 10.25 6.58
N ARG A 235 -11.40 10.79 6.63
CA ARG A 235 -12.30 10.60 7.76
C ARG A 235 -12.73 9.15 7.90
N LYS A 236 -13.09 8.50 6.79
CA LYS A 236 -13.49 7.08 6.77
C LYS A 236 -12.36 6.16 7.25
N TYR A 237 -11.13 6.42 6.82
CA TYR A 237 -9.99 5.55 7.08
C TYR A 237 -8.92 6.17 7.97
N ARG A 238 -9.27 7.13 8.83
CA ARG A 238 -8.31 7.90 9.67
C ARG A 238 -7.36 7.01 10.47
N ASN A 239 -7.80 5.81 10.81
CA ASN A 239 -7.05 4.85 11.59
C ASN A 239 -6.09 3.97 10.78
N ASN A 240 -6.10 4.10 9.46
CA ASN A 240 -5.36 3.24 8.55
C ASN A 240 -4.52 4.06 7.58
N ILE A 241 -4.38 5.37 7.80
CA ILE A 241 -3.51 6.24 7.00
C ILE A 241 -2.05 5.98 7.38
N LEU A 242 -1.29 5.40 6.45
CA LEU A 242 0.16 5.27 6.59
C LEU A 242 0.86 6.63 6.36
N GLY A 243 0.32 7.41 5.43
CA GLY A 243 0.79 8.74 5.08
C GLY A 243 -0.07 9.37 3.98
N VAL A 244 0.06 10.68 3.81
CA VAL A 244 -0.66 11.47 2.79
C VAL A 244 0.34 12.22 1.93
N ILE A 245 0.15 12.13 0.62
CA ILE A 245 0.87 12.89 -0.41
C ILE A 245 -0.17 13.79 -1.06
N THR A 246 0.05 15.10 -1.07
CA THR A 246 -0.94 16.06 -1.60
C THR A 246 -0.27 17.12 -2.44
N ASP A 247 -0.89 17.45 -3.57
CA ASP A 247 -0.63 18.72 -4.25
C ASP A 247 -1.11 19.89 -3.36
N VAL A 248 -0.66 21.11 -3.64
CA VAL A 248 -1.13 22.32 -2.95
C VAL A 248 -2.44 22.83 -3.54
N ARG A 249 -2.55 22.84 -4.87
CA ARG A 249 -3.66 23.46 -5.60
C ARG A 249 -4.51 22.43 -6.33
N PHE A 250 -5.69 22.15 -5.81
CA PHE A 250 -6.66 21.24 -6.44
C PHE A 250 -8.11 21.70 -6.21
N PRO A 251 -9.08 21.16 -6.97
CA PRO A 251 -10.48 21.57 -6.89
C PRO A 251 -11.11 21.39 -5.50
N LYS A 252 -11.90 22.39 -5.10
CA LYS A 252 -12.86 22.29 -3.99
C LYS A 252 -14.25 22.48 -4.57
N VAL A 253 -15.03 21.40 -4.65
CA VAL A 253 -16.28 21.31 -5.42
C VAL A 253 -17.27 22.44 -5.07
N GLU A 254 -17.41 22.76 -3.79
CA GLU A 254 -18.30 23.83 -3.29
C GLU A 254 -18.00 25.24 -3.83
N ARG A 255 -16.78 25.51 -4.32
CA ARG A 255 -16.36 26.85 -4.78
C ARG A 255 -16.27 26.96 -6.32
N GLY A 256 -16.58 25.90 -7.05
CA GLY A 256 -16.56 25.89 -8.52
C GLY A 256 -15.17 26.12 -9.14
N GLY A 257 -14.08 26.01 -8.37
CA GLY A 257 -12.72 26.32 -8.82
C GLY A 257 -11.63 25.65 -7.99
N LYS A 258 -10.38 25.74 -8.48
CA LYS A 258 -9.19 25.29 -7.74
C LYS A 258 -8.90 26.24 -6.58
N ASP A 259 -8.75 25.69 -5.38
CA ASP A 259 -8.31 26.44 -4.20
C ASP A 259 -6.78 26.35 -4.13
N GLU A 260 -6.11 27.50 -4.19
CA GLU A 260 -4.65 27.61 -4.22
C GLU A 260 -3.96 27.07 -2.96
N LEU A 261 -4.72 26.82 -1.89
CA LEU A 261 -4.20 26.26 -0.64
C LEU A 261 -5.00 25.03 -0.18
N ALA A 262 -5.65 24.32 -1.10
CA ALA A 262 -6.46 23.15 -0.78
C ALA A 262 -5.65 22.08 -0.02
N GLY A 263 -4.44 21.77 -0.49
CA GLY A 263 -3.55 20.80 0.14
C GLY A 263 -3.10 21.23 1.51
N ILE A 264 -2.78 22.51 1.68
CA ILE A 264 -2.40 23.09 2.97
C ILE A 264 -3.56 23.02 3.97
N LYS A 265 -4.79 23.29 3.52
CA LYS A 265 -6.01 23.13 4.33
C LYS A 265 -6.27 21.66 4.70
N LEU A 266 -5.94 20.73 3.81
CA LEU A 266 -6.04 19.30 4.09
C LEU A 266 -5.01 18.89 5.16
N CYS A 267 -3.77 19.36 5.06
CA CYS A 267 -2.75 19.17 6.11
C CYS A 267 -3.22 19.70 7.46
N ALA A 268 -3.81 20.89 7.49
CA ALA A 268 -4.38 21.48 8.70
C ALA A 268 -5.48 20.60 9.31
N GLU A 269 -6.41 20.12 8.48
CA GLU A 269 -7.50 19.24 8.92
C GLU A 269 -7.00 17.91 9.48
N ILE A 270 -5.98 17.33 8.85
CA ILE A 270 -5.33 16.10 9.34
C ILE A 270 -4.66 16.37 10.69
N ARG A 271 -3.90 17.46 10.83
CA ARG A 271 -3.17 17.78 12.06
C ARG A 271 -4.05 18.05 13.27
N LYS A 272 -5.29 18.53 13.08
CA LYS A 272 -6.28 18.65 14.17
C LYS A 272 -6.63 17.29 14.80
N ASN A 273 -6.56 16.22 14.02
CA ASN A 273 -7.01 14.88 14.42
C ASN A 273 -5.83 13.95 14.75
N ASP A 274 -4.75 14.01 13.96
CA ASP A 274 -3.54 13.22 14.16
C ASP A 274 -2.27 14.08 13.93
N PRO A 275 -1.53 14.41 15.00
CA PRO A 275 -0.32 15.23 14.90
C PRO A 275 0.86 14.52 14.24
N PHE A 276 0.80 13.19 14.07
CA PHE A 276 1.95 12.38 13.66
C PHE A 276 1.79 11.68 12.31
N VAL A 277 0.65 11.82 11.61
CA VAL A 277 0.51 11.31 10.24
C VAL A 277 1.60 11.93 9.35
N PRO A 278 2.40 11.13 8.62
CA PRO A 278 3.34 11.63 7.64
C PRO A 278 2.61 12.41 6.54
N LEU A 279 3.05 13.64 6.30
CA LEU A 279 2.50 14.52 5.26
C LEU A 279 3.62 14.88 4.28
N ILE A 280 3.34 14.73 2.99
CA ILE A 280 4.21 15.16 1.89
C ILE A 280 3.38 16.13 1.05
N VAL A 281 3.86 17.35 0.92
CA VAL A 281 3.27 18.39 0.07
C VAL A 281 4.11 18.49 -1.19
N GLN A 282 3.46 18.50 -2.35
CA GLN A 282 4.10 18.67 -3.65
C GLN A 282 3.58 19.97 -4.28
N SER A 283 4.44 20.78 -4.89
CA SER A 283 4.04 22.01 -5.58
C SER A 283 5.06 22.40 -6.64
N SER A 284 4.65 23.14 -7.66
CA SER A 284 5.58 23.81 -8.58
C SER A 284 6.10 25.14 -8.02
N GLU A 285 5.40 25.72 -7.05
CA GLU A 285 5.74 26.98 -6.39
C GLU A 285 6.57 26.70 -5.13
N SER A 286 7.86 27.05 -5.17
CA SER A 286 8.81 26.77 -4.09
C SER A 286 8.46 27.47 -2.77
N GLU A 287 7.76 28.61 -2.82
CA GLU A 287 7.24 29.33 -1.64
C GLU A 287 6.30 28.47 -0.79
N ASN A 288 5.64 27.47 -1.39
CA ASN A 288 4.75 26.56 -0.67
C ASN A 288 5.48 25.65 0.33
N ALA A 289 6.82 25.55 0.24
CA ALA A 289 7.63 24.90 1.26
C ALA A 289 7.43 25.51 2.65
N LEU A 290 7.24 26.83 2.74
CA LEU A 290 6.99 27.51 4.01
C LEU A 290 5.63 27.12 4.62
N TYR A 291 4.61 26.92 3.79
CA TYR A 291 3.30 26.45 4.25
C TYR A 291 3.35 24.98 4.68
N ALA A 292 4.07 24.13 3.95
CA ALA A 292 4.28 22.73 4.32
C ALA A 292 4.99 22.61 5.68
N ALA A 293 6.04 23.41 5.90
CA ALA A 293 6.81 23.43 7.15
C ALA A 293 5.96 23.75 8.38
N LYS A 294 4.95 24.64 8.27
CA LYS A 294 4.02 24.97 9.37
C LYS A 294 3.27 23.75 9.92
N TYR A 295 3.08 22.72 9.10
CA TYR A 295 2.40 21.47 9.49
C TYR A 295 3.38 20.30 9.67
N GLY A 296 4.70 20.57 9.68
CA GLY A 296 5.73 19.54 9.73
C GLY A 296 5.64 18.56 8.54
N ALA A 297 5.14 19.03 7.39
CA ALA A 297 5.08 18.25 6.17
C ALA A 297 6.41 18.36 5.41
N SER A 298 6.86 17.26 4.82
CA SER A 298 7.96 17.31 3.84
C SER A 298 7.48 17.98 2.57
N PHE A 299 8.37 18.69 1.88
CA PHE A 299 8.05 19.39 0.64
C PHE A 299 8.80 18.78 -0.55
N ILE A 300 8.13 18.69 -1.70
CA ILE A 300 8.71 18.25 -2.97
C ILE A 300 8.38 19.28 -4.04
N ASP A 301 9.42 19.77 -4.70
CA ASP A 301 9.29 20.64 -5.86
C ASP A 301 9.00 19.81 -7.12
N LYS A 302 7.84 20.04 -7.74
CA LYS A 302 7.41 19.38 -8.98
C LYS A 302 8.27 19.74 -10.19
N ASN A 303 8.99 20.87 -10.16
CA ASN A 303 9.89 21.28 -11.22
C ASN A 303 11.29 20.66 -11.08
N SER A 304 11.57 19.97 -9.97
CA SER A 304 12.85 19.32 -9.74
C SER A 304 13.02 18.10 -10.65
N LYS A 305 14.15 18.05 -11.37
CA LYS A 305 14.57 16.84 -12.11
C LYS A 305 14.77 15.61 -11.21
N LYS A 306 14.84 15.80 -9.88
CA LYS A 306 14.99 14.74 -8.88
C LYS A 306 13.70 14.40 -8.15
N MET A 307 12.56 14.95 -8.56
CA MET A 307 11.26 14.79 -7.88
C MET A 307 10.95 13.32 -7.53
N ASP A 308 11.11 12.39 -8.47
CA ASP A 308 10.83 10.96 -8.24
C ASP A 308 11.77 10.32 -7.22
N VAL A 309 13.04 10.74 -7.21
CA VAL A 309 14.07 10.25 -6.27
C VAL A 309 13.78 10.78 -4.88
N ASP A 310 13.46 12.08 -4.79
CA ASP A 310 13.14 12.74 -3.52
C ASP A 310 11.84 12.19 -2.93
N LEU A 311 10.81 11.99 -3.75
CA LEU A 311 9.56 11.36 -3.32
C LEU A 311 9.81 9.97 -2.75
N ARG A 312 10.55 9.12 -3.47
CA ARG A 312 10.88 7.77 -3.02
C ARG A 312 11.62 7.78 -1.69
N ARG A 313 12.59 8.68 -1.54
CA ARG A 313 13.38 8.84 -0.31
C ARG A 313 12.50 9.28 0.86
N ILE A 314 11.69 10.33 0.69
CA ILE A 314 10.81 10.87 1.74
C ILE A 314 9.73 9.86 2.14
N VAL A 315 9.11 9.18 1.18
CA VAL A 315 8.16 8.09 1.45
C VAL A 315 8.85 6.98 2.24
N SER A 316 10.08 6.61 1.88
CA SER A 316 10.84 5.61 2.62
C SER A 316 11.09 6.01 4.07
N GLU A 317 11.58 7.23 4.28
CA GLU A 317 11.95 7.76 5.59
C GLU A 317 10.74 7.94 6.51
N ASN A 318 9.62 8.44 5.97
CA ASN A 318 8.50 8.92 6.78
C ASN A 318 7.36 7.91 6.92
N PHE A 319 7.12 7.05 5.91
CA PHE A 319 5.99 6.12 5.93
C PHE A 319 6.36 4.78 6.59
N GLY A 320 7.59 4.66 7.09
CA GLY A 320 8.08 3.48 7.82
C GLY A 320 8.50 2.33 6.92
N PHE A 321 8.81 2.57 5.64
CA PHE A 321 9.39 1.56 4.76
C PHE A 321 10.89 1.37 5.03
N GLY A 322 11.45 0.24 4.62
CA GLY A 322 12.86 -0.10 4.86
C GLY A 322 13.18 -0.38 6.32
N ASP A 323 14.44 -0.16 6.69
CA ASP A 323 14.95 -0.39 8.04
C ASP A 323 14.46 0.68 9.01
N PHE A 324 14.20 0.28 10.26
CA PHE A 324 13.91 1.24 11.32
C PHE A 324 15.21 1.87 11.81
N VAL A 325 15.29 3.19 11.77
CA VAL A 325 16.47 3.95 12.21
C VAL A 325 16.13 4.72 13.47
N PHE A 326 16.78 4.37 14.57
CA PHE A 326 16.78 5.17 15.79
C PHE A 326 17.71 6.38 15.59
N ARG A 327 17.19 7.57 15.84
CA ARG A 327 17.91 8.82 15.64
C ARG A 327 18.02 9.61 16.92
N ASN A 328 19.11 10.37 17.05
CA ASN A 328 19.19 11.40 18.05
C ASN A 328 18.19 12.52 17.68
N PRO A 329 17.29 12.92 18.59
CA PRO A 329 16.28 13.94 18.27
C PRO A 329 16.87 15.34 18.03
N ASP A 330 18.03 15.65 18.61
CA ASP A 330 18.66 16.97 18.54
C ASP A 330 19.57 17.09 17.32
N THR A 331 20.36 16.05 17.01
CA THR A 331 21.33 16.07 15.90
C THR A 331 20.82 15.40 14.62
N GLY A 332 19.79 14.55 14.73
CA GLY A 332 19.29 13.72 13.61
C GLY A 332 20.17 12.52 13.25
N GLU A 333 21.32 12.37 13.93
CA GLU A 333 22.29 11.30 13.68
C GLU A 333 21.72 9.92 13.95
N GLU A 334 22.16 8.94 13.16
CA GLU A 334 21.78 7.54 13.31
C GLU A 334 22.47 6.94 14.54
N ILE A 335 21.68 6.55 15.53
CA ILE A 335 22.13 5.83 16.72
C ILE A 335 22.18 4.34 16.44
N ALA A 336 21.15 3.83 15.77
CA ALA A 336 21.08 2.42 15.42
C ALA A 336 20.11 2.16 14.28
N ARG A 337 20.32 1.05 13.59
CA ARG A 337 19.48 0.57 12.49
C ARG A 337 19.04 -0.86 12.73
N VAL A 338 17.77 -1.09 12.45
CA VAL A 338 17.07 -2.34 12.73
C VAL A 338 16.35 -2.82 11.48
N ARG A 339 16.71 -4.00 11.02
CA ARG A 339 16.19 -4.60 9.77
C ARG A 339 14.96 -5.45 9.97
N ASN A 340 14.77 -6.00 11.17
CA ASN A 340 13.74 -7.01 11.48
C ASN A 340 13.38 -7.00 12.98
N LEU A 341 12.34 -7.77 13.34
CA LEU A 341 11.87 -7.87 14.74
C LEU A 341 12.92 -8.42 15.72
N LYS A 342 13.84 -9.27 15.26
CA LYS A 342 14.88 -9.84 16.12
C LYS A 342 15.88 -8.76 16.53
N GLU A 343 16.33 -7.96 15.57
CA GLU A 343 17.19 -6.80 15.83
C GLU A 343 16.48 -5.75 16.68
N LEU A 344 15.19 -5.46 16.41
CA LEU A 344 14.42 -4.52 17.22
C LEU A 344 14.42 -4.99 18.68
N GLN A 345 14.02 -6.24 18.92
CA GLN A 345 13.97 -6.83 20.25
C GLN A 345 15.30 -6.74 21.00
N ASN A 346 16.43 -6.94 20.31
CA ASN A 346 17.75 -6.96 20.94
C ASN A 346 18.22 -5.57 21.39
N ILE A 347 17.80 -4.50 20.71
CA ILE A 347 18.33 -3.16 20.95
C ILE A 347 17.45 -2.27 21.82
N LEU A 348 16.18 -2.63 22.06
CA LEU A 348 15.20 -1.79 22.81
C LEU A 348 15.76 -1.20 24.12
N PHE A 349 16.54 -1.98 24.87
CA PHE A 349 17.11 -1.56 26.16
C PHE A 349 18.47 -0.86 26.05
N ALA A 350 19.12 -0.93 24.89
CA ALA A 350 20.41 -0.28 24.62
C ALA A 350 20.26 1.11 23.96
N VAL A 351 19.15 1.36 23.25
CA VAL A 351 18.86 2.67 22.66
C VAL A 351 18.71 3.72 23.77
N PRO A 352 19.35 4.91 23.68
CA PRO A 352 19.20 5.99 24.65
C PRO A 352 17.75 6.41 24.88
N ALA A 353 17.43 6.88 26.09
CA ALA A 353 16.04 7.16 26.49
C ALA A 353 15.42 8.30 25.66
N GLU A 354 16.21 9.33 25.34
CA GLU A 354 15.80 10.48 24.55
C GLU A 354 15.42 10.09 23.11
N SER A 355 16.25 9.24 22.47
CA SER A 355 15.94 8.70 21.14
C SER A 355 14.70 7.81 21.18
N PHE A 356 14.64 6.90 22.16
CA PHE A 356 13.51 6.00 22.29
C PHE A 356 12.19 6.78 22.48
N LEU A 357 12.18 7.75 23.39
CA LEU A 357 11.04 8.63 23.62
C LEU A 357 10.63 9.37 22.36
N TYR A 358 11.58 9.93 21.60
CA TYR A 358 11.32 10.60 20.33
C TYR A 358 10.54 9.73 19.33
N HIS A 359 10.93 8.45 19.21
CA HIS A 359 10.28 7.52 18.29
C HIS A 359 8.93 7.01 18.78
N ILE A 360 8.78 6.75 20.09
CA ILE A 360 7.52 6.31 20.68
C ILE A 360 6.48 7.41 20.68
N SER A 361 6.86 8.64 21.03
CA SER A 361 5.93 9.77 21.08
C SER A 361 5.32 10.10 19.71
N ARG A 362 5.93 9.64 18.62
CA ARG A 362 5.51 9.88 17.23
C ARG A 362 4.96 8.64 16.52
N ASN A 363 4.68 7.57 17.27
CA ASN A 363 4.15 6.30 16.76
C ASN A 363 5.04 5.61 15.70
N HIS A 364 6.34 5.94 15.62
CA HIS A 364 7.23 5.44 14.59
C HIS A 364 7.31 3.90 14.58
N VAL A 365 7.35 3.27 15.77
CA VAL A 365 7.42 1.81 15.89
C VAL A 365 6.17 1.16 15.32
N SER A 366 4.97 1.62 15.71
CA SER A 366 3.71 1.06 15.18
C SER A 366 3.60 1.24 13.66
N ARG A 367 4.01 2.40 13.12
CA ARG A 367 4.03 2.69 11.68
C ARG A 367 4.94 1.74 10.92
N TRP A 368 6.15 1.51 11.43
CA TRP A 368 7.10 0.57 10.83
C TRP A 368 6.60 -0.88 10.85
N LEU A 369 5.83 -1.27 11.87
CA LEU A 369 5.18 -2.58 11.89
C LEU A 369 4.03 -2.66 10.87
N TYR A 370 3.24 -1.60 10.75
CA TYR A 370 2.14 -1.51 9.78
C TYR A 370 2.61 -1.56 8.33
N SER A 371 3.66 -0.80 7.96
CA SER A 371 4.25 -0.82 6.61
C SER A 371 4.75 -2.22 6.21
N ARG A 372 5.09 -3.04 7.21
CA ARG A 372 5.58 -4.43 7.08
C ARG A 372 4.47 -5.49 7.21
N ALA A 373 3.22 -5.07 7.21
CA ALA A 373 2.03 -5.92 7.39
C ALA A 373 2.08 -6.77 8.68
N MET A 374 2.66 -6.24 9.76
CA MET A 374 2.68 -6.88 11.08
C MET A 374 1.51 -6.38 11.95
N PHE A 375 0.29 -6.52 11.42
CA PHE A 375 -0.91 -5.88 11.97
C PHE A 375 -1.19 -6.19 13.45
N PRO A 376 -1.13 -7.44 13.94
CA PRO A 376 -1.53 -7.73 15.32
C PRO A 376 -0.69 -6.96 16.36
N VAL A 377 0.62 -6.86 16.12
CA VAL A 377 1.53 -6.13 17.02
C VAL A 377 1.35 -4.63 16.86
N ALA A 378 1.19 -4.16 15.62
CA ALA A 378 1.03 -2.74 15.32
C ALA A 378 -0.26 -2.19 15.98
N GLU A 379 -1.38 -2.91 15.85
CA GLU A 379 -2.66 -2.56 16.46
C GLU A 379 -2.62 -2.55 17.98
N PHE A 380 -1.92 -3.51 18.59
CA PHE A 380 -1.73 -3.54 20.04
C PHE A 380 -0.89 -2.36 20.55
N LEU A 381 0.19 -2.02 19.84
CA LEU A 381 1.11 -0.97 20.28
C LEU A 381 0.60 0.44 20.01
N ARG A 382 -0.18 0.63 18.95
CA ARG A 382 -0.66 1.95 18.51
C ARG A 382 -1.38 2.78 19.61
N PRO A 383 -2.32 2.25 20.42
CA PRO A 383 -2.98 3.05 21.46
C PRO A 383 -2.07 3.35 22.66
N ILE A 384 -0.91 2.69 22.79
CA ILE A 384 0.05 2.86 23.87
C ILE A 384 0.96 4.04 23.52
N THR A 385 0.41 5.23 23.69
CA THR A 385 1.10 6.50 23.43
C THR A 385 1.79 7.01 24.69
N TRP A 386 2.76 7.92 24.51
CA TRP A 386 3.37 8.63 25.61
C TRP A 386 2.36 9.30 26.55
N ASN A 387 1.28 9.88 26.00
CA ASN A 387 0.22 10.49 26.79
C ASN A 387 -0.57 9.48 27.65
N SER A 388 -0.62 8.22 27.23
CA SER A 388 -1.30 7.16 27.98
C SER A 388 -0.42 6.50 29.06
N LEU A 389 0.91 6.54 28.89
CA LEU A 389 1.88 5.88 29.76
C LEU A 389 3.21 6.65 29.74
N GLN A 390 3.48 7.51 30.71
CA GLN A 390 4.72 8.30 30.74
C GLN A 390 5.89 7.57 31.40
N ASP A 391 6.26 6.42 30.85
CA ASP A 391 7.35 5.59 31.35
C ASP A 391 8.08 4.91 30.18
N VAL A 392 9.33 5.30 29.94
CA VAL A 392 10.17 4.80 28.85
C VAL A 392 10.47 3.31 29.02
N ASP A 393 10.79 2.86 30.22
CA ASP A 393 11.14 1.46 30.48
C ASP A 393 9.91 0.55 30.42
N ALA A 394 8.74 1.05 30.82
CA ALA A 394 7.49 0.34 30.61
C ALA A 394 7.20 0.14 29.12
N HIS A 395 7.40 1.16 28.28
CA HIS A 395 7.26 1.01 26.82
C HIS A 395 8.26 0.00 26.24
N ARG A 396 9.54 0.04 26.64
CA ARG A 396 10.54 -0.95 26.23
C ARG A 396 10.08 -2.37 26.54
N LYS A 397 9.61 -2.62 27.77
CA LYS A 397 9.09 -3.92 28.21
C LYS A 397 7.87 -4.36 27.40
N ILE A 398 6.89 -3.47 27.23
CA ILE A 398 5.66 -3.73 26.47
C ILE A 398 5.99 -4.12 25.02
N ILE A 399 6.83 -3.34 24.35
CA ILE A 399 7.22 -3.61 22.95
C ILE A 399 8.00 -4.92 22.86
N PHE A 400 8.94 -5.15 23.78
CA PHE A 400 9.70 -6.39 23.84
C PHE A 400 8.78 -7.61 23.98
N GLU A 401 7.86 -7.59 24.94
CA GLU A 401 6.93 -8.68 25.19
C GLU A 401 5.96 -8.90 24.03
N ALA A 402 5.45 -7.83 23.42
CA ALA A 402 4.61 -7.91 22.23
C ALA A 402 5.34 -8.58 21.07
N ILE A 403 6.59 -8.20 20.82
CA ILE A 403 7.42 -8.84 19.78
C ILE A 403 7.66 -10.32 20.09
N VAL A 404 7.99 -10.66 21.35
CA VAL A 404 8.18 -12.07 21.76
C VAL A 404 6.92 -12.89 21.50
N LYS A 405 5.75 -12.39 21.92
CA LYS A 405 4.48 -13.08 21.75
C LYS A 405 4.12 -13.26 20.29
N TYR A 406 4.32 -12.24 19.47
CA TYR A 406 4.09 -12.32 18.03
C TYR A 406 5.01 -13.32 17.33
N ARG A 407 6.31 -13.29 17.63
CA ARG A 407 7.26 -14.25 17.06
C ARG A 407 6.92 -15.68 17.46
N LYS A 408 6.52 -15.93 18.72
CA LYS A 408 6.04 -17.25 19.16
C LYS A 408 4.79 -17.69 18.37
N MET A 409 3.79 -16.83 18.26
CA MET A 409 2.57 -17.10 17.49
C MET A 409 2.88 -17.43 16.02
N LYS A 410 3.73 -16.63 15.37
CA LYS A 410 4.08 -16.82 13.94
C LYS A 410 4.79 -18.14 13.69
N ASN A 411 5.66 -18.56 14.62
CA ASN A 411 6.45 -19.78 14.51
C ASN A 411 5.70 -21.06 14.93
N GLN A 412 4.56 -20.94 15.60
CA GLN A 412 3.69 -22.08 15.91
C GLN A 412 2.93 -22.55 14.67
N GLY A 413 2.79 -23.87 14.54
CA GLY A 413 2.04 -24.54 13.48
C GLY A 413 2.65 -24.43 12.09
N VAL A 414 3.91 -24.00 11.98
CA VAL A 414 4.58 -23.75 10.70
C VAL A 414 5.93 -24.43 10.68
N VAL A 415 6.16 -25.26 9.66
CA VAL A 415 7.50 -25.80 9.40
C VAL A 415 8.33 -24.72 8.71
N ALA A 416 9.27 -24.14 9.46
CA ALA A 416 10.17 -23.12 8.92
C ALA A 416 11.25 -23.77 8.05
N VAL A 417 11.72 -23.06 7.01
CA VAL A 417 12.95 -23.45 6.31
C VAL A 417 14.15 -22.99 7.12
N PHE A 418 15.01 -23.93 7.54
CA PHE A 418 16.20 -23.59 8.32
C PHE A 418 17.19 -22.79 7.47
N LYS A 419 17.55 -21.62 7.96
CA LYS A 419 18.62 -20.78 7.41
C LYS A 419 19.42 -20.21 8.57
N ARG A 420 20.73 -20.43 8.58
CA ARG A 420 21.61 -20.12 9.73
C ARG A 420 21.51 -18.66 10.18
N ASP A 421 21.46 -17.75 9.21
CA ASP A 421 21.33 -16.29 9.37
C ASP A 421 19.95 -15.84 9.86
N ARG A 422 18.88 -16.57 9.50
CA ARG A 422 17.48 -16.21 9.77
C ARG A 422 16.79 -17.08 10.81
N PHE A 423 17.50 -18.02 11.42
CA PHE A 423 16.90 -18.93 12.39
C PHE A 423 16.34 -18.15 13.59
N ASP A 424 15.08 -18.46 13.91
CA ASP A 424 14.39 -17.93 15.07
C ASP A 424 14.41 -18.97 16.19
N ARG A 425 14.91 -18.58 17.36
CA ARG A 425 14.90 -19.44 18.56
C ARG A 425 13.49 -19.83 19.03
N TYR A 426 12.45 -19.14 18.54
CA TYR A 426 11.06 -19.47 18.81
C TYR A 426 10.45 -20.45 17.78
N SER A 427 11.21 -20.91 16.77
CA SER A 427 10.77 -21.96 15.83
C SER A 427 10.69 -23.32 16.53
N ASN A 428 9.48 -23.92 16.57
CA ASN A 428 9.29 -25.28 17.08
C ASN A 428 9.85 -26.33 16.11
N PHE A 429 9.68 -26.11 14.81
CA PHE A 429 10.10 -27.04 13.76
C PHE A 429 10.79 -26.30 12.62
N ALA A 430 11.96 -26.80 12.22
CA ALA A 430 12.69 -26.31 11.06
C ALA A 430 13.11 -27.48 10.16
N ARG A 431 12.97 -27.30 8.84
CA ARG A 431 13.38 -28.27 7.83
C ARG A 431 14.70 -27.84 7.20
N ILE A 432 15.60 -28.80 7.01
CA ILE A 432 16.82 -28.64 6.21
C ILE A 432 16.60 -29.41 4.88
N GLY A 433 16.86 -28.76 3.75
CA GLY A 433 16.66 -29.31 2.41
C GLY A 433 15.24 -29.13 1.84
N ASP A 434 15.08 -29.46 0.56
CA ASP A 434 13.84 -29.23 -0.21
C ASP A 434 12.96 -30.48 -0.41
N GLY A 435 13.46 -31.65 0.00
CA GLY A 435 12.73 -32.91 -0.07
C GLY A 435 11.45 -32.95 0.77
N SER A 436 10.62 -33.97 0.49
CA SER A 436 9.39 -34.21 1.25
C SER A 436 9.71 -34.58 2.71
N LEU A 437 8.92 -34.06 3.65
CA LEU A 437 9.01 -34.45 5.06
C LEU A 437 8.62 -35.93 5.18
N GLY A 438 9.44 -36.73 5.86
CA GLY A 438 9.07 -38.12 6.19
C GLY A 438 7.82 -38.21 7.09
N GLY A 439 7.19 -39.39 7.15
CA GLY A 439 5.91 -39.59 7.86
C GLY A 439 5.91 -39.12 9.32
N LYS A 440 6.98 -39.36 10.08
CA LYS A 440 7.14 -38.90 11.47
C LYS A 440 7.21 -37.37 11.58
N GLY A 441 7.98 -36.73 10.69
CA GLY A 441 8.09 -35.27 10.63
C GLY A 441 6.76 -34.60 10.28
N ARG A 442 5.99 -35.19 9.37
CA ARG A 442 4.62 -34.74 9.06
C ARG A 442 3.68 -34.87 10.24
N GLY A 443 3.75 -35.96 10.99
CA GLY A 443 2.94 -36.16 12.21
C GLY A 443 3.20 -35.08 13.27
N LEU A 444 4.47 -34.76 13.54
CA LEU A 444 4.83 -33.70 14.49
C LEU A 444 4.38 -32.32 14.02
N ALA A 445 4.60 -32.00 12.74
CA ALA A 445 4.14 -30.74 12.14
C ALA A 445 2.61 -30.61 12.19
N PHE A 446 1.89 -31.71 11.97
CA PHE A 446 0.43 -31.74 12.08
C PHE A 446 -0.03 -31.44 13.51
N ILE A 447 0.57 -32.05 14.53
CA ILE A 447 0.22 -31.80 15.94
C ILE A 447 0.46 -30.32 16.30
N ASP A 448 1.60 -29.74 15.91
CA ASP A 448 1.91 -28.33 16.16
C ASP A 448 0.90 -27.40 15.47
N ASN A 449 0.45 -27.74 14.26
CA ASN A 449 -0.61 -27.01 13.56
C ASN A 449 -1.96 -27.16 14.28
N MET A 450 -2.31 -28.35 14.76
CA MET A 450 -3.54 -28.57 15.55
C MET A 450 -3.55 -27.75 16.84
N VAL A 451 -2.42 -27.63 17.53
CA VAL A 451 -2.28 -26.77 18.72
C VAL A 451 -2.53 -25.30 18.38
N LYS A 452 -2.06 -24.83 17.21
CA LYS A 452 -2.31 -23.47 16.73
C LYS A 452 -3.79 -23.21 16.44
N ILE A 453 -4.47 -24.17 15.81
CA ILE A 453 -5.89 -24.07 15.44
C ILE A 453 -6.79 -24.12 16.70
N HIS A 454 -6.40 -24.90 17.72
CA HIS A 454 -7.19 -25.12 18.94
C HIS A 454 -6.45 -24.68 20.23
N PRO A 455 -6.18 -23.38 20.41
CA PRO A 455 -5.41 -22.90 21.56
C PRO A 455 -6.09 -23.12 22.92
N ASN A 456 -7.43 -23.18 22.95
CA ASN A 456 -8.21 -23.36 24.18
C ASN A 456 -8.15 -24.78 24.76
N SER A 457 -7.70 -25.77 23.99
CA SER A 457 -7.54 -27.16 24.46
C SER A 457 -6.44 -27.32 25.53
N ARG A 458 -5.60 -26.31 25.74
CA ARG A 458 -4.63 -26.26 26.85
C ARG A 458 -5.24 -25.95 28.21
N SER A 459 -6.41 -25.33 28.26
CA SER A 459 -7.03 -24.90 29.53
C SER A 459 -7.75 -26.01 30.30
N SER A 460 -8.04 -27.14 29.64
CA SER A 460 -8.81 -28.25 30.21
C SER A 460 -7.94 -29.45 30.67
N ARG A 461 -6.61 -29.30 30.72
CA ARG A 461 -5.68 -30.35 31.18
C ARG A 461 -4.56 -29.79 32.03
N MET A 462 -4.92 -29.19 33.17
CA MET A 462 -4.11 -29.30 34.38
C MET A 462 -5.07 -29.70 35.50
N PRO A 463 -5.04 -30.95 35.98
CA PRO A 463 -5.61 -31.25 37.30
C PRO A 463 -4.77 -30.51 38.37
N PRO A 464 -5.35 -30.24 39.55
CA PRO A 464 -4.74 -29.42 40.61
C PRO A 464 -3.36 -29.91 41.06
#